data_AF-A0A917XZD5-F1
#
_entry.id   AF-A0A917XZD5-F1
#
_cell.length_a   1.000
_cell.length_b   1.000
_cell.length_c   1.000
_cell.angle_alpha   90.00
_cell.angle_beta   90.00
_cell.angle_gamma   90.00
#
_symmetry.space_group_name_H-M   'P 1'
#
loop_
_entity.id
_entity.type
_entity.pdbx_description
1 polymer ?
#
loop_
_entity_poly.entity_id
_entity_poly.type
_entity_poly.pdbx_seq_one_letter_code
_entity_poly.pdbx_strand_id
1 'polypeptide(L)'
;MSKHIPNISEAEWEVMNVLWEKAPQTANEVISSLQEKTDWKPKTVRTLLDRLAQKEVVGINKNQKIYTFYPKYSQEECQRAEAKSFIKRIYGGTVKSMLVQFMEEESLSEEDIKELRTILNKNQKK
;
A
#
# COMPACT_ATOMS: atom_id res chain seq x y z
N MET A 1 16.34 11.42 -7.84
CA MET A 1 15.01 11.72 -8.41
C MET A 1 13.97 11.06 -7.53
N SER A 2 13.06 11.83 -6.92
CA SER A 2 12.00 11.29 -6.05
C SER A 2 11.10 10.37 -6.88
N LYS A 3 11.09 9.08 -6.57
CA LYS A 3 10.18 8.09 -7.18
C LYS A 3 8.74 8.53 -6.86
N HIS A 4 8.00 8.99 -7.87
CA HIS A 4 6.56 9.20 -7.75
C HIS A 4 5.90 7.83 -7.81
N ILE A 5 5.36 7.36 -6.69
CA ILE A 5 4.63 6.09 -6.66
C ILE A 5 3.21 6.36 -7.18
N PRO A 6 2.77 5.66 -8.24
CA PRO A 6 1.42 5.79 -8.77
C PRO A 6 0.36 5.45 -7.71
N ASN A 7 -0.81 6.07 -7.82
CA ASN A 7 -1.92 5.79 -6.93
C ASN A 7 -2.45 4.35 -7.11
N ILE A 8 -2.61 3.63 -6.01
CA ILE A 8 -3.15 2.28 -5.95
C ILE A 8 -4.52 2.37 -5.26
N SER A 9 -5.58 2.03 -5.99
CA SER A 9 -6.93 1.99 -5.43
C SER A 9 -7.09 0.86 -4.42
N GLU A 10 -8.11 0.92 -3.57
CA GLU A 10 -8.40 -0.12 -2.57
C GLU A 10 -8.47 -1.52 -3.19
N ALA A 11 -9.18 -1.68 -4.32
CA ALA A 11 -9.27 -2.97 -5.00
C ALA A 11 -7.92 -3.45 -5.58
N GLU A 12 -7.09 -2.54 -6.06
CA GLU A 12 -5.74 -2.86 -6.52
C GLU A 12 -4.81 -3.20 -5.34
N TRP A 13 -5.06 -2.64 -4.16
CA TRP A 13 -4.30 -2.90 -2.95
C TRP A 13 -4.44 -4.36 -2.50
N GLU A 14 -5.63 -4.95 -2.64
CA GLU A 14 -5.82 -6.38 -2.37
C GLU A 14 -4.99 -7.28 -3.27
N VAL A 15 -4.87 -6.92 -4.55
CA VAL A 15 -3.97 -7.63 -5.50
C VAL A 15 -2.51 -7.45 -5.07
N MET A 16 -2.13 -6.25 -4.64
CA MET A 16 -0.77 -5.97 -4.17
C MET A 16 -0.43 -6.71 -2.87
N ASN A 17 -1.38 -6.85 -1.93
CA ASN A 17 -1.21 -7.62 -0.70
C ASN A 17 -0.83 -9.07 -1.02
N VAL A 18 -1.54 -9.70 -1.96
CA VAL A 18 -1.22 -11.06 -2.43
C VAL A 18 0.19 -11.12 -3.03
N LEU A 19 0.56 -10.14 -3.88
CA LEU A 19 1.89 -10.11 -4.49
C LEU A 19 3.03 -9.76 -3.52
N TRP A 20 2.76 -9.04 -2.43
CA TRP A 20 3.74 -8.76 -1.38
C TRP A 20 3.93 -9.96 -0.45
N GLU A 21 2.88 -10.75 -0.20
CA GLU A 21 2.97 -12.03 0.52
C GLU A 21 3.83 -13.04 -0.27
N LYS A 22 3.66 -13.10 -1.60
CA LYS A 22 4.42 -14.00 -2.46
C LYS A 22 4.57 -13.45 -3.88
N ALA A 23 5.80 -13.33 -4.35
CA ALA A 23 6.11 -13.00 -5.74
C ALA A 23 7.36 -13.75 -6.24
N PRO A 24 7.48 -13.99 -7.56
CA PRO A 24 6.50 -13.69 -8.62
C PRO A 24 5.34 -14.71 -8.64
N GLN A 25 4.17 -14.30 -9.12
CA GLN A 25 2.99 -15.18 -9.27
C GLN A 25 2.32 -15.02 -10.64
N THR A 26 1.73 -16.10 -11.15
CA THR A 26 0.86 -16.07 -12.33
C THR A 26 -0.49 -15.42 -12.01
N ALA A 27 -1.20 -14.95 -13.04
CA ALA A 27 -2.55 -14.40 -12.85
C ALA A 27 -3.51 -15.41 -12.20
N ASN A 28 -3.38 -16.70 -12.51
CA ASN A 28 -4.25 -17.74 -11.94
C ASN A 28 -3.96 -17.97 -10.45
N GLU A 29 -2.70 -17.92 -10.02
CA GLU A 29 -2.35 -18.00 -8.60
C GLU A 29 -2.92 -16.83 -7.81
N VAL A 30 -2.80 -15.60 -8.34
CA VAL A 30 -3.41 -14.40 -7.73
C VAL A 30 -4.93 -14.52 -7.66
N ILE A 31 -5.58 -15.02 -8.73
CA ILE A 31 -7.02 -15.29 -8.73
C ILE A 31 -7.39 -16.26 -7.61
N SER A 32 -6.69 -17.38 -7.47
CA SER A 32 -6.97 -18.37 -6.44
C SER A 32 -6.84 -17.79 -5.02
N SER A 33 -5.78 -17.02 -4.74
CA SER A 33 -5.60 -16.35 -3.45
C SER A 33 -6.71 -15.33 -3.14
N LEU A 34 -7.21 -14.61 -4.15
CA LEU A 34 -8.26 -13.60 -3.95
C LEU A 34 -9.67 -14.19 -3.92
N GLN A 35 -9.90 -15.36 -4.52
CA GLN A 35 -11.19 -16.05 -4.44
C GLN A 35 -11.52 -16.51 -3.02
N GLU A 36 -10.52 -16.72 -2.18
CA GLU A 36 -10.73 -17.05 -0.76
C GLU A 36 -11.16 -15.82 0.08
N LYS A 37 -10.89 -14.60 -0.42
CA LYS A 37 -11.11 -13.34 0.32
C LYS A 37 -12.17 -12.44 -0.31
N THR A 38 -12.56 -12.68 -1.57
CA THR A 38 -13.43 -11.80 -2.37
C THR A 38 -14.32 -12.58 -3.33
N ASP A 39 -15.46 -12.00 -3.70
CA ASP A 39 -16.38 -12.55 -4.73
C ASP A 39 -15.99 -12.16 -6.17
N TRP A 40 -14.75 -11.73 -6.39
CA TRP A 40 -14.33 -11.24 -7.70
C TRP A 40 -14.21 -12.37 -8.72
N LYS A 41 -14.85 -12.18 -9.88
CA LYS A 41 -14.67 -13.07 -11.02
C LYS A 41 -13.22 -12.99 -11.53
N PRO A 42 -12.66 -14.07 -12.10
CA PRO A 42 -11.29 -14.09 -12.66
C PRO A 42 -10.97 -12.93 -13.61
N LYS A 43 -11.97 -12.48 -14.39
CA LYS A 43 -11.82 -11.33 -15.30
C LYS A 43 -11.52 -10.02 -14.57
N THR A 44 -12.11 -9.81 -13.40
CA THR A 44 -11.89 -8.62 -12.56
C THR A 44 -10.46 -8.59 -12.07
N VAL A 45 -9.96 -9.69 -11.50
CA VAL A 45 -8.58 -9.79 -11.02
C VAL A 45 -7.57 -9.54 -12.15
N ARG A 46 -7.80 -10.10 -13.35
CA ARG A 46 -6.96 -9.82 -14.53
C ARG A 46 -6.96 -8.35 -14.91
N THR A 47 -8.13 -7.71 -14.88
CA THR A 47 -8.26 -6.28 -15.16
C THR A 47 -7.50 -5.43 -14.13
N LEU A 48 -7.51 -5.81 -12.85
CA LEU A 48 -6.74 -5.12 -11.80
C LEU A 48 -5.23 -5.31 -12.00
N LEU A 49 -4.77 -6.53 -12.32
CA LEU A 49 -3.37 -6.80 -12.67
C LEU A 49 -2.92 -5.98 -13.89
N ASP A 50 -3.74 -5.89 -14.93
CA ASP A 50 -3.43 -5.11 -16.13
C ASP A 50 -3.34 -3.61 -15.80
N ARG A 51 -4.25 -3.08 -14.97
CA ARG A 51 -4.20 -1.68 -14.50
C ARG A 51 -2.95 -1.40 -13.68
N LEU A 52 -2.60 -2.30 -12.75
CA LEU A 52 -1.37 -2.19 -11.95
C LEU A 52 -0.11 -2.23 -12.82
N ALA A 53 -0.10 -3.06 -13.87
CA ALA A 53 0.99 -3.12 -14.84
C ALA A 53 1.07 -1.85 -15.70
N GLN A 54 -0.08 -1.31 -16.16
CA GLN A 54 -0.17 -0.04 -16.89
C GLN A 54 0.32 1.14 -16.05
N LYS A 55 0.04 1.14 -14.74
CA LYS A 55 0.56 2.12 -13.79
C LYS A 55 2.04 1.93 -13.47
N GLU A 56 2.66 0.85 -13.94
CA GLU A 56 4.03 0.46 -13.59
C GLU A 56 4.26 0.19 -12.08
N VAL A 57 3.20 -0.15 -11.35
CA VAL A 57 3.30 -0.61 -9.95
C VAL A 57 3.69 -2.09 -9.90
N VAL A 58 3.27 -2.85 -10.91
CA VAL A 58 3.58 -4.27 -11.10
C VAL A 58 4.40 -4.47 -12.39
N GLY A 59 5.40 -5.34 -12.32
CA GLY A 59 6.16 -5.81 -13.47
C GLY A 59 5.63 -7.15 -13.98
N ILE A 60 5.88 -7.42 -15.27
CA ILE A 60 5.50 -8.69 -15.92
C ILE A 60 6.76 -9.35 -16.47
N ASN A 61 7.04 -10.57 -16.03
CA ASN A 61 8.10 -11.39 -16.61
C ASN A 61 7.56 -12.09 -17.86
N LYS A 62 7.89 -11.55 -19.03
CA LYS A 62 7.45 -12.09 -20.34
C LYS A 62 8.36 -13.18 -20.92
N ASN A 63 9.53 -13.39 -20.30
CA ASN A 63 10.55 -14.32 -20.81
C ASN A 63 10.25 -15.79 -20.46
N GLN A 64 9.17 -16.05 -19.72
CA GLN A 64 8.72 -17.38 -19.34
C GLN A 64 7.54 -17.80 -20.22
N LYS A 65 7.36 -19.12 -20.38
CA LYS A 65 6.22 -19.71 -21.11
C LYS A 65 4.86 -19.30 -20.51
N ILE A 66 4.86 -18.87 -19.24
CA ILE A 66 3.70 -18.36 -18.52
C ILE A 66 4.08 -17.00 -17.93
N TYR A 67 3.23 -15.99 -18.12
CA TYR A 67 3.46 -14.66 -17.55
C TYR A 67 3.29 -14.67 -16.03
N THR A 68 4.29 -14.11 -15.36
CA THR A 68 4.26 -13.88 -13.92
C THR A 68 4.37 -12.39 -13.60
N PHE A 69 3.73 -11.99 -12.50
CA PHE A 69 3.60 -10.63 -12.00
C PHE A 69 4.41 -10.48 -10.73
N TYR A 70 5.03 -9.33 -10.53
CA TYR A 70 5.82 -9.01 -9.33
C TYR A 70 5.74 -7.53 -8.97
N PRO A 71 5.79 -7.15 -7.68
CA PRO A 71 5.72 -5.76 -7.27
C PRO A 71 7.01 -5.02 -7.65
N LYS A 72 6.88 -3.79 -8.18
CA LYS A 72 8.02 -2.89 -8.47
C LYS A 72 8.38 -1.95 -7.31
N TYR A 73 7.49 -1.87 -6.32
CA TYR A 73 7.62 -1.07 -5.10
C TYR A 73 7.34 -1.95 -3.88
N SER A 74 8.06 -1.70 -2.79
CA SER A 74 7.80 -2.40 -1.54
C SER A 74 6.47 -1.95 -0.92
N GLN A 75 5.91 -2.78 -0.04
CA GLN A 75 4.70 -2.43 0.69
C GLN A 75 4.87 -1.14 1.50
N GLU A 76 6.02 -0.99 2.16
CA GLU A 76 6.35 0.19 2.96
C GLU A 76 6.44 1.47 2.10
N GLU A 77 7.02 1.37 0.90
CA GLU A 77 7.10 2.48 -0.04
C GLU A 77 5.69 2.96 -0.44
N CYS A 78 4.82 2.03 -0.82
CA CYS A 78 3.44 2.33 -1.21
C CYS A 78 2.61 2.88 -0.04
N GLN A 79 2.69 2.28 1.14
CA GLN A 79 1.99 2.75 2.36
C GLN A 79 2.40 4.19 2.70
N ARG A 80 3.70 4.50 2.63
CA ARG A 80 4.20 5.85 2.90
C ARG A 80 3.72 6.87 1.89
N ALA A 81 3.64 6.49 0.61
CA ALA A 81 3.10 7.35 -0.44
C ALA A 81 1.60 7.61 -0.24
N GLU A 82 0.83 6.56 0.07
CA GLU A 82 -0.61 6.65 0.31
C GLU A 82 -0.92 7.49 1.55
N ALA A 83 -0.21 7.28 2.67
CA ALA A 83 -0.37 8.09 3.87
C ALA A 83 -0.12 9.59 3.60
N LYS A 84 0.91 9.92 2.83
CA LYS A 84 1.18 11.32 2.41
C LYS A 84 0.06 11.89 1.54
N SER A 85 -0.44 11.09 0.59
CA SER A 85 -1.55 11.48 -0.29
C SER A 85 -2.83 11.72 0.53
N PHE A 86 -3.14 10.82 1.45
CA PHE A 86 -4.28 10.89 2.36
C PHE A 86 -4.23 12.14 3.24
N ILE A 87 -3.10 12.38 3.93
CA ILE A 87 -2.92 13.56 4.78
C ILE A 87 -3.07 14.85 3.97
N LYS A 88 -2.51 14.87 2.75
CA LYS A 88 -2.66 16.02 1.84
C LYS A 88 -4.13 16.26 1.46
N ARG A 89 -4.86 15.19 1.12
CA ARG A 89 -6.24 15.26 0.63
C ARG A 89 -7.25 15.60 1.74
N ILE A 90 -7.12 15.00 2.92
CA ILE A 90 -8.11 15.09 3.99
C ILE A 90 -7.77 16.20 4.99
N TYR A 91 -6.49 16.38 5.31
CA TYR A 91 -6.02 17.32 6.35
C TYR A 91 -5.26 18.52 5.77
N GLY A 92 -5.36 18.75 4.46
CA GLY A 92 -4.69 19.86 3.78
C GLY A 92 -3.17 19.82 3.83
N GLY A 93 -2.58 18.65 4.12
CA GLY A 93 -1.13 18.48 4.28
C GLY A 93 -0.63 18.69 5.72
N THR A 94 -1.53 18.94 6.67
CA THR A 94 -1.16 19.23 8.06
C THR A 94 -1.23 17.96 8.90
N VAL A 95 -0.11 17.24 8.99
CA VAL A 95 0.03 16.04 9.84
C VAL A 95 -0.36 16.33 11.29
N LYS A 96 -0.06 17.54 11.78
CA LYS A 96 -0.42 17.98 13.13
C LYS A 96 -1.92 17.88 13.39
N SER A 97 -2.76 18.33 12.47
CA SER A 97 -4.22 18.34 12.66
C SER A 97 -4.78 16.93 12.77
N MET A 98 -4.27 16.00 11.96
CA MET A 98 -4.60 14.58 12.07
C MET A 98 -4.21 14.03 13.45
N LEU A 99 -2.97 14.26 13.90
CA LEU A 99 -2.49 13.76 15.19
C LEU A 99 -3.30 14.31 16.38
N VAL A 100 -3.66 15.60 16.34
CA VAL A 100 -4.50 16.22 17.39
C VAL A 100 -5.86 15.53 17.45
N GLN A 101 -6.53 15.36 16.30
CA GLN A 101 -7.84 14.70 16.27
C GLN A 101 -7.78 13.25 16.77
N PHE A 102 -6.76 12.49 16.35
CA PHE A 102 -6.56 11.11 16.85
C PHE A 102 -6.36 11.07 18.37
N MET A 103 -5.61 12.01 18.94
CA MET A 103 -5.38 12.08 20.38
C MET A 103 -6.62 12.54 21.18
N GLU A 104 -7.57 13.23 20.54
CA GLU A 104 -8.83 13.64 21.15
C GLU A 104 -9.88 12.52 21.11
N GLU A 105 -9.87 11.67 20.08
CA GLU A 105 -10.84 10.61 19.86
C GLU A 105 -10.43 9.25 20.44
N GLU A 106 -9.12 8.92 20.48
CA GLU A 106 -8.61 7.67 21.06
C GLU A 106 -7.84 7.88 22.37
N SER A 107 -8.17 7.07 23.37
CA SER A 107 -7.39 7.01 24.61
C SER A 107 -6.08 6.27 24.36
N LEU A 108 -4.98 7.02 24.25
CA LEU A 108 -3.64 6.44 24.23
C LEU A 108 -3.26 5.89 25.61
N SER A 109 -2.61 4.73 25.65
CA SER A 109 -2.03 4.24 26.90
C SER A 109 -0.83 5.09 27.32
N GLU A 110 -0.47 5.03 28.60
CA GLU A 110 0.75 5.67 29.10
C GLU A 110 2.02 5.19 28.36
N GLU A 111 2.02 3.94 27.88
CA GLU A 111 3.12 3.37 27.11
C GLU A 111 3.19 3.99 25.71
N ASP A 112 2.06 4.10 25.01
CA ASP A 112 1.98 4.77 23.70
C ASP A 112 2.42 6.23 23.80
N ILE A 113 1.98 6.95 24.85
CA ILE A 113 2.38 8.35 25.09
C ILE A 113 3.90 8.44 25.29
N LYS A 114 4.49 7.50 26.05
CA LYS A 114 5.94 7.48 26.30
C LYS A 114 6.74 7.17 25.03
N GLU A 115 6.26 6.25 24.20
CA GLU A 115 6.88 5.94 22.92
C GLU A 115 6.80 7.13 21.95
N LEU A 116 5.62 7.77 21.84
CA LEU A 116 5.43 8.96 21.03
C LEU A 116 6.35 10.11 21.47
N ARG A 117 6.46 10.38 22.77
CA ARG A 117 7.42 11.37 23.31
C ARG A 117 8.86 11.05 22.91
N THR A 118 9.23 9.77 22.92
CA THR A 118 10.57 9.32 22.55
C THR A 118 10.84 9.57 21.06
N ILE A 119 9.88 9.26 20.19
CA ILE A 119 9.96 9.51 18.74
C ILE A 119 10.05 11.01 18.44
N LEU A 120 9.23 11.84 19.09
CA LEU A 120 9.23 13.30 18.92
C LEU A 120 10.57 13.92 19.34
N ASN A 121 11.09 13.54 20.51
CA ASN A 121 12.37 14.03 21.03
C ASN A 121 13.56 13.61 20.15
N LYS A 122 13.51 12.43 19.52
CA LYS A 122 14.54 11.96 18.59
C LYS A 122 14.56 12.78 17.30
N ASN A 123 13.41 13.24 16.83
CA ASN A 123 13.29 14.05 15.61
C ASN A 123 13.61 15.54 15.81
N GLN A 124 13.59 16.05 17.06
CA GLN A 124 14.01 17.43 17.38
C GLN A 124 15.52 17.66 17.30
N LYS A 125 16.35 16.60 17.28
CA LYS A 125 17.81 16.69 17.22
C LYS A 125 18.38 16.70 15.78
N LYS A 126 17.57 17.08 14.79
CA LYS A 126 17.95 17.32 13.41
C LYS A 126 17.53 18.71 12.99
#